data_AF-A0A1H6CRX8-F1
#
_entry.id   AF-A0A1H6CRX8-F1
#
_cell.length_a   1.000
_cell.length_b   1.000
_cell.length_c   1.000
_cell.angle_alpha   90.00
_cell.angle_beta   90.00
_cell.angle_gamma   90.00
#
_symmetry.space_group_name_H-M   'P 1'
#
loop_
_entity.id
_entity.type
_entity.pdbx_description
1 polymer ?
#
loop_
_entity_poly.entity_id
_entity_poly.type
_entity_poly.pdbx_seq_one_letter_code
_entity_poly.pdbx_strand_id
1 'polypeptide(L)'
;MTEPCELSAVEARALIGTKTLSASELLESCIRRIDAVDPAVNAMVARDDERARAAAKQADAATMRGDALGPLHGLPIGIKDLENVAGLRTTYGSELYRDHVPAEDQLIVASVRKAGAIVLGKTNTPEWGAGANTRNAVYGATGNPFDPSKCAAGSSGGSGVALATGMVPIATGSDTGGSLRNPAAYNGIVGFRPSPGLVPSEKRLLGWNPLSVLGPMARTVPDLCLLLSTMVSDNAADPLATTIHGKTVRRPEDFFRPEPIDLATLRVAVTPDFGFAPTERHIREVFAEKAGRFSHLFAKTEEATPDCSGSDETFEVLRAVNFLAGMYERVRDTPEMVGPNVRANVEEGLGYGALDITRALKQQTVLYKNWQGFFADYDVILSPAVTLSPRPWSELYPAEIDGTPTRTYFHWLALAYAVTNVGHPAISLPVGLDRNGMPFGLQIVGPRGGDAKVLAVAAALEAALAGDALTCRPVPDIAKLAAMPRLSDSPGFLGFG
;
A
#
# COMPACT_ATOMS: atom_id res chain seq x y z
N MET A 1 17.62 5.50 24.91
CA MET A 1 16.88 6.59 24.25
C MET A 1 16.33 6.02 22.96
N THR A 2 15.09 6.32 22.62
CA THR A 2 14.48 5.97 21.31
C THR A 2 15.29 6.63 20.20
N GLU A 3 15.71 5.86 19.18
CA GLU A 3 16.43 6.44 18.04
C GLU A 3 15.46 7.34 17.24
N PRO A 4 15.90 8.48 16.66
CA PRO A 4 15.00 9.38 15.94
C PRO A 4 14.16 8.71 14.84
N CYS A 5 14.69 7.69 14.16
CA CYS A 5 13.96 6.95 13.12
C CYS A 5 12.78 6.09 13.62
N GLU A 6 12.68 5.89 14.94
CA GLU A 6 11.59 5.15 15.59
C GLU A 6 10.40 6.04 15.96
N LEU A 7 10.59 7.37 15.98
CA LEU A 7 9.51 8.33 16.19
C LEU A 7 8.43 8.18 15.11
N SER A 8 7.18 8.46 15.46
CA SER A 8 6.14 8.65 14.44
C SER A 8 6.47 9.86 13.57
N ALA A 9 5.93 9.89 12.35
CA ALA A 9 6.11 11.02 11.44
C ALA A 9 5.54 12.32 12.02
N VAL A 10 4.38 12.24 12.68
CA VAL A 10 3.75 13.37 13.37
C VAL A 10 4.62 13.89 14.52
N GLU A 11 5.14 13.01 15.37
CA GLU A 11 6.04 13.41 16.47
C GLU A 11 7.34 14.01 15.94
N ALA A 12 8.00 13.36 14.99
CA ALA A 12 9.24 13.84 14.40
C ALA A 12 9.05 15.22 13.76
N ARG A 13 7.95 15.42 13.02
CA ARG A 13 7.62 16.71 12.41
C ARG A 13 7.40 17.81 13.44
N ALA A 14 6.72 17.50 14.55
CA ALA A 14 6.50 18.43 15.65
C ALA A 14 7.84 18.84 16.31
N LEU A 15 8.70 17.87 16.63
CA LEU A 15 10.02 18.11 17.22
C LEU A 15 10.94 18.92 16.31
N ILE A 16 10.86 18.72 14.99
CA ILE A 16 11.55 19.57 14.01
C ILE A 16 11.03 21.00 14.06
N GLY A 17 9.70 21.19 14.09
CA GLY A 17 9.10 22.51 14.20
C GLY A 17 9.48 23.26 15.48
N THR A 18 9.67 22.54 16.60
CA THR A 18 10.08 23.12 17.89
C THR A 18 11.59 23.20 18.10
N LYS A 19 12.39 22.83 17.09
CA LYS A 19 13.88 22.83 17.14
C LYS A 19 14.45 21.86 18.19
N THR A 20 13.68 20.86 18.61
CA THR A 20 14.14 19.80 19.53
C THR A 20 14.88 18.69 18.78
N LEU A 21 14.55 18.48 17.51
CA LEU A 21 15.19 17.52 16.59
C LEU A 21 15.48 18.24 15.27
N SER A 22 16.63 18.04 14.66
CA SER A 22 16.89 18.53 13.29
C SER A 22 16.45 17.51 12.23
N ALA A 23 16.14 17.99 11.03
CA ALA A 23 15.88 17.13 9.88
C ALA A 23 17.13 16.30 9.53
N SER A 24 18.33 16.87 9.70
CA SER A 24 19.60 16.14 9.51
C SER A 24 19.77 14.99 10.51
N GLU A 25 19.47 15.19 11.79
CA GLU A 25 19.55 14.12 12.81
C GLU A 25 18.58 12.96 12.50
N LEU A 26 17.35 13.28 12.11
CA LEU A 26 16.37 12.28 11.70
C LEU A 26 16.85 11.52 10.45
N LEU A 27 17.32 12.23 9.43
CA LEU A 27 17.81 11.62 8.18
C LEU A 27 18.99 10.68 8.45
N GLU A 28 19.99 11.10 9.22
CA GLU A 28 21.14 10.25 9.53
C GLU A 28 20.72 9.03 10.36
N SER A 29 19.73 9.16 11.25
CA SER A 29 19.15 8.01 11.97
C SER A 29 18.50 7.01 11.01
N CYS A 30 17.78 7.49 10.00
CA CYS A 30 17.17 6.66 8.96
C CYS A 30 18.23 5.97 8.09
N ILE A 31 19.27 6.69 7.64
CA ILE A 31 20.36 6.13 6.83
C ILE A 31 21.08 5.02 7.61
N ARG A 32 21.43 5.25 8.89
CA ARG A 32 22.04 4.19 9.73
C ARG A 32 21.15 2.97 9.87
N ARG A 33 19.82 3.15 9.98
CA ARG A 33 18.87 2.03 10.06
C ARG A 33 18.84 1.24 8.75
N ILE A 34 18.86 1.91 7.59
CA ILE A 34 18.94 1.26 6.28
C ILE A 34 20.22 0.46 6.18
N ASP A 35 21.38 1.06 6.45
CA ASP A 35 22.68 0.39 6.31
C ASP A 35 22.80 -0.84 7.21
N ALA A 36 22.17 -0.83 8.38
CA ALA A 36 22.17 -1.94 9.32
C ALA A 36 21.20 -3.07 8.94
N VAL A 37 19.99 -2.75 8.44
CA VAL A 37 18.88 -3.72 8.33
C VAL A 37 18.59 -4.13 6.88
N ASP A 38 18.72 -3.21 5.94
CA ASP A 38 18.34 -3.43 4.54
C ASP A 38 19.09 -4.58 3.87
N PRO A 39 20.36 -4.90 4.20
CA PRO A 39 21.01 -6.08 3.65
C PRO A 39 20.22 -7.38 3.88
N ALA A 40 19.53 -7.53 5.02
CA ALA A 40 18.75 -8.72 5.37
C ALA A 40 17.37 -8.79 4.69
N VAL A 41 16.85 -7.68 4.16
CA VAL A 41 15.46 -7.59 3.69
C VAL A 41 15.28 -7.01 2.28
N ASN A 42 16.26 -6.27 1.76
CA ASN A 42 16.28 -5.68 0.42
C ASN A 42 15.03 -4.84 0.10
N ALA A 43 14.75 -3.83 0.94
CA ALA A 43 13.60 -2.95 0.79
C ALA A 43 13.94 -1.65 0.04
N MET A 44 15.12 -1.06 0.26
CA MET A 44 15.55 0.23 -0.29
C MET A 44 16.52 0.06 -1.47
N VAL A 45 16.02 0.12 -2.70
CA VAL A 45 16.73 -0.37 -3.91
C VAL A 45 17.49 0.67 -4.72
N ALA A 46 17.22 1.95 -4.47
CA ALA A 46 18.00 3.06 -5.00
C ALA A 46 17.99 4.22 -4.01
N ARG A 47 19.13 4.85 -3.77
CA ARG A 47 19.29 5.96 -2.83
C ARG A 47 20.13 7.07 -3.43
N ASP A 48 19.92 8.27 -2.94
CA ASP A 48 20.76 9.45 -3.20
C ASP A 48 20.97 10.18 -1.86
N ASP A 49 21.79 9.59 -1.02
CA ASP A 49 22.04 10.06 0.34
C ASP A 49 22.68 11.46 0.36
N GLU A 50 23.49 11.80 -0.66
CA GLU A 50 24.10 13.12 -0.77
C GLU A 50 23.04 14.20 -0.99
N ARG A 51 22.15 13.99 -1.96
CA ARG A 51 21.03 14.92 -2.20
C ARG A 51 20.08 14.98 -1.02
N ALA A 52 19.80 13.85 -0.37
CA ALA A 52 18.97 13.82 0.83
C ALA A 52 19.59 14.65 1.96
N ARG A 53 20.90 14.52 2.21
CA ARG A 53 21.64 15.32 3.20
C ARG A 53 21.63 16.81 2.87
N ALA A 54 21.79 17.15 1.59
CA ALA A 54 21.71 18.55 1.15
C ALA A 54 20.31 19.13 1.43
N ALA A 55 19.24 18.38 1.14
CA ALA A 55 17.87 18.77 1.42
C ALA A 55 17.59 18.90 2.94
N ALA A 56 18.13 17.99 3.76
CA ALA A 56 18.02 18.07 5.22
C ALA A 56 18.67 19.35 5.79
N LYS A 57 19.88 19.69 5.33
CA LYS A 57 20.54 20.94 5.72
C LYS A 57 19.74 22.18 5.32
N GLN A 58 19.10 22.16 4.15
CA GLN A 58 18.21 23.24 3.72
C GLN A 58 16.96 23.33 4.61
N ALA A 59 16.37 22.19 4.99
CA ALA A 59 15.25 22.12 5.89
C ALA A 59 15.60 22.67 7.28
N ASP A 60 16.78 22.32 7.81
CA ASP A 60 17.28 22.83 9.09
C ASP A 60 17.48 24.35 9.05
N ALA A 61 18.08 24.88 7.97
CA ALA A 61 18.27 26.31 7.81
C ALA A 61 16.93 27.06 7.76
N ALA A 62 15.91 26.52 7.08
CA ALA A 62 14.56 27.10 7.05
C ALA A 62 13.89 27.09 8.42
N THR A 63 13.99 25.99 9.17
CA THR A 63 13.52 25.88 10.55
C THR A 63 14.17 26.93 11.46
N MET A 64 15.49 27.13 11.34
CA MET A 64 16.21 28.09 12.17
C MET A 64 15.85 29.54 11.86
N ARG A 65 15.59 29.87 10.58
CA ARG A 65 15.09 31.19 10.17
C ARG A 65 13.66 31.48 10.61
N GLY A 66 12.87 30.46 10.95
CA GLY A 66 11.46 30.62 11.28
C GLY A 66 10.56 30.76 10.06
N ASP A 67 10.97 30.16 8.92
CA ASP A 67 10.17 30.15 7.70
C ASP A 67 8.83 29.40 7.92
N ALA A 68 7.84 29.64 7.05
CA ALA A 68 6.62 28.84 7.04
C ALA A 68 6.95 27.41 6.58
N LEU A 69 6.77 26.44 7.48
CA LEU A 69 7.17 25.05 7.26
C LEU A 69 6.01 24.22 6.73
N GLY A 70 6.23 23.46 5.66
CA GLY A 70 5.22 22.57 5.09
C GLY A 70 4.82 21.40 6.02
N PRO A 71 3.71 20.69 5.71
CA PRO A 71 3.24 19.54 6.49
C PRO A 71 4.29 18.44 6.70
N LEU A 72 5.12 18.16 5.69
CA LEU A 72 6.13 17.09 5.72
C LEU A 72 7.55 17.63 5.90
N HIS A 73 7.70 18.91 6.27
CA HIS A 73 9.00 19.58 6.37
C HIS A 73 10.01 18.77 7.18
N GLY A 74 11.10 18.38 6.52
CA GLY A 74 12.23 17.67 7.13
C GLY A 74 12.04 16.17 7.32
N LEU A 75 10.90 15.59 6.92
CA LEU A 75 10.67 14.14 7.04
C LEU A 75 11.28 13.36 5.87
N PRO A 76 12.10 12.32 6.12
CA PRO A 76 12.50 11.37 5.09
C PRO A 76 11.30 10.59 4.54
N ILE A 77 11.27 10.34 3.24
CA ILE A 77 10.23 9.54 2.58
C ILE A 77 10.83 8.50 1.63
N GLY A 78 10.28 7.27 1.69
CA GLY A 78 10.52 6.22 0.70
C GLY A 78 9.51 6.31 -0.44
N ILE A 79 9.98 6.28 -1.69
CA ILE A 79 9.12 6.39 -2.88
C ILE A 79 9.06 5.04 -3.59
N LYS A 80 7.87 4.49 -3.84
CA LYS A 80 7.75 3.22 -4.57
C LYS A 80 8.43 3.29 -5.93
N ASP A 81 9.15 2.23 -6.32
CA ASP A 81 9.91 2.25 -7.58
C ASP A 81 9.06 2.21 -8.87
N LEU A 82 7.75 2.37 -8.75
CA LEU A 82 6.84 2.63 -9.88
C LEU A 82 6.60 4.14 -10.11
N GLU A 83 7.07 4.98 -9.19
CA GLU A 83 6.87 6.42 -9.21
C GLU A 83 8.18 7.12 -9.63
N ASN A 84 8.06 8.03 -10.59
CA ASN A 84 9.22 8.77 -11.11
C ASN A 84 9.70 9.78 -10.08
N VAL A 85 11.01 9.77 -9.85
CA VAL A 85 11.71 10.79 -9.08
C VAL A 85 12.76 11.40 -10.00
N ALA A 86 12.69 12.71 -10.23
CA ALA A 86 13.62 13.43 -11.07
C ALA A 86 15.06 13.22 -10.58
N GLY A 87 15.93 12.71 -11.46
CA GLY A 87 17.35 12.50 -11.16
C GLY A 87 17.66 11.29 -10.26
N LEU A 88 16.67 10.44 -9.92
CA LEU A 88 16.90 9.22 -9.13
C LEU A 88 16.41 8.00 -9.91
N ARG A 89 17.26 6.98 -10.00
CA ARG A 89 17.00 5.74 -10.76
C ARG A 89 15.63 5.16 -10.42
N THR A 90 14.81 4.93 -11.44
CA THR A 90 13.45 4.40 -11.33
C THR A 90 13.27 3.29 -12.35
N THR A 91 13.23 2.02 -11.92
CA THR A 91 13.33 0.88 -12.85
C THR A 91 12.00 0.19 -13.08
N TYR A 92 10.97 0.53 -12.31
CA TYR A 92 9.70 -0.18 -12.32
C TYR A 92 9.84 -1.68 -11.98
N GLY A 93 10.96 -2.09 -11.38
CA GLY A 93 11.34 -3.50 -11.26
C GLY A 93 11.55 -4.20 -12.60
N SER A 94 11.73 -3.48 -13.71
CA SER A 94 11.82 -4.03 -15.06
C SER A 94 13.21 -3.85 -15.65
N GLU A 95 13.73 -4.90 -16.30
CA GLU A 95 15.05 -4.84 -16.94
C GLU A 95 15.12 -3.81 -18.07
N LEU A 96 13.98 -3.56 -18.73
CA LEU A 96 13.82 -2.49 -19.73
C LEU A 96 14.19 -1.10 -19.20
N TYR A 97 14.12 -0.89 -17.89
CA TYR A 97 14.35 0.39 -17.23
C TYR A 97 15.45 0.28 -16.18
N ARG A 98 16.32 -0.73 -16.25
CA ARG A 98 17.42 -0.99 -15.29
C ARG A 98 18.24 0.26 -14.98
N ASP A 99 18.54 1.07 -16.01
CA ASP A 99 19.34 2.29 -15.90
C ASP A 99 18.52 3.57 -16.11
N HIS A 100 17.18 3.49 -16.03
CA HIS A 100 16.32 4.64 -16.27
C HIS A 100 16.41 5.65 -15.12
N VAL A 101 16.76 6.89 -15.45
CA VAL A 101 16.74 8.04 -14.55
C VAL A 101 15.75 9.06 -15.11
N PRO A 102 14.55 9.21 -14.52
CA PRO A 102 13.56 10.18 -14.99
C PRO A 102 14.07 11.62 -14.90
N ALA A 103 13.68 12.47 -15.85
CA ALA A 103 13.97 13.91 -15.81
C ALA A 103 13.01 14.69 -14.90
N GLU A 104 11.81 14.16 -14.66
CA GLU A 104 10.74 14.83 -13.94
C GLU A 104 10.16 13.94 -12.83
N ASP A 105 9.72 14.58 -11.76
CA ASP A 105 8.95 13.92 -10.69
C ASP A 105 7.56 13.57 -11.23
N GLN A 106 7.04 12.41 -10.82
CA GLN A 106 5.61 12.14 -10.95
C GLN A 106 4.82 13.11 -10.05
N LEU A 107 3.57 13.41 -10.39
CA LEU A 107 2.72 14.37 -9.66
C LEU A 107 2.70 14.13 -8.15
N ILE A 108 2.55 12.88 -7.71
CA ILE A 108 2.55 12.53 -6.27
C ILE A 108 3.89 12.86 -5.60
N VAL A 109 5.02 12.64 -6.27
CA VAL A 109 6.36 12.93 -5.78
C VAL A 109 6.59 14.44 -5.70
N ALA A 110 6.16 15.18 -6.72
CA ALA A 110 6.20 16.64 -6.72
C ALA A 110 5.38 17.23 -5.56
N SER A 111 4.20 16.66 -5.28
CA SER A 111 3.33 17.08 -4.18
C SER A 111 3.98 16.89 -2.80
N VAL A 112 4.55 15.70 -2.51
CA VAL A 112 5.19 15.46 -1.21
C VAL A 112 6.48 16.28 -1.04
N ARG A 113 7.27 16.49 -2.11
CA ARG A 113 8.44 17.38 -2.09
C ARG A 113 8.03 18.83 -1.81
N LYS A 114 6.97 19.32 -2.46
CA LYS A 114 6.43 20.67 -2.21
C LYS A 114 5.96 20.84 -0.76
N ALA A 115 5.48 19.77 -0.12
CA ALA A 115 5.12 19.76 1.29
C ALA A 115 6.33 19.71 2.25
N GLY A 116 7.56 19.63 1.72
CA GLY A 116 8.81 19.68 2.48
C GLY A 116 9.42 18.30 2.81
N ALA A 117 8.92 17.22 2.22
CA ALA A 117 9.49 15.88 2.41
C ALA A 117 10.85 15.74 1.73
N ILE A 118 11.74 14.97 2.33
CA ILE A 118 13.08 14.65 1.83
C ILE A 118 13.03 13.25 1.22
N VAL A 119 13.08 13.15 -0.11
CA VAL A 119 13.15 11.85 -0.79
C VAL A 119 14.47 11.17 -0.45
N LEU A 120 14.41 10.08 0.31
CA LEU A 120 15.60 9.33 0.75
C LEU A 120 15.97 8.24 -0.25
N GLY A 121 14.99 7.61 -0.89
CA GLY A 121 15.25 6.55 -1.86
C GLY A 121 14.00 5.92 -2.45
N LYS A 122 14.23 4.92 -3.28
CA LYS A 122 13.21 4.09 -3.92
C LYS A 122 13.00 2.79 -3.16
N THR A 123 11.75 2.40 -2.98
CA THR A 123 11.38 1.13 -2.34
C THR A 123 11.06 0.06 -3.39
N ASN A 124 11.49 -1.18 -3.12
CA ASN A 124 11.37 -2.28 -4.08
C ASN A 124 9.91 -2.61 -4.42
N THR A 125 9.72 -3.19 -5.61
CA THR A 125 8.41 -3.53 -6.17
C THR A 125 8.54 -4.75 -7.10
N PRO A 126 7.53 -5.60 -7.30
CA PRO A 126 7.52 -6.51 -8.43
C PRO A 126 7.41 -5.73 -9.74
N GLU A 127 7.88 -6.34 -10.81
CA GLU A 127 7.94 -5.71 -12.12
C GLU A 127 6.58 -5.14 -12.56
N TRP A 128 6.52 -3.83 -12.86
CA TRP A 128 5.31 -3.08 -13.22
C TRP A 128 4.15 -3.20 -12.20
N GLY A 129 4.45 -3.59 -10.97
CA GLY A 129 3.45 -3.95 -9.96
C GLY A 129 2.69 -5.25 -10.24
N ALA A 130 3.14 -6.05 -11.22
CA ALA A 130 2.55 -7.33 -11.61
C ALA A 130 3.07 -8.47 -10.74
N GLY A 131 2.39 -8.66 -9.61
CA GLY A 131 2.74 -9.68 -8.62
C GLY A 131 2.46 -9.14 -7.23
N ALA A 132 1.88 -9.96 -6.37
CA ALA A 132 1.75 -9.63 -4.96
C ALA A 132 2.87 -10.25 -4.12
N ASN A 133 4.00 -10.55 -4.77
CA ASN A 133 5.25 -10.93 -4.15
C ASN A 133 6.34 -9.97 -4.64
N THR A 134 6.84 -9.09 -3.76
CA THR A 134 7.80 -8.04 -4.14
C THR A 134 9.14 -8.64 -4.56
N ARG A 135 9.23 -9.04 -5.83
CA ARG A 135 10.38 -9.69 -6.46
C ARG A 135 10.45 -9.31 -7.93
N ASN A 136 11.65 -9.02 -8.40
CA ASN A 136 11.90 -8.66 -9.79
C ASN A 136 13.34 -8.96 -10.22
N ALA A 137 13.61 -8.95 -11.54
CA ALA A 137 14.92 -9.29 -12.11
C ALA A 137 15.97 -8.16 -12.01
N VAL A 138 15.59 -6.96 -11.56
CA VAL A 138 16.52 -5.85 -11.36
C VAL A 138 17.16 -5.91 -9.97
N TYR A 139 16.34 -6.08 -8.94
CA TYR A 139 16.70 -5.95 -7.53
C TYR A 139 16.51 -7.21 -6.69
N GLY A 140 15.84 -8.23 -7.23
CA GLY A 140 15.51 -9.44 -6.50
C GLY A 140 14.33 -9.28 -5.55
N ALA A 141 14.21 -10.21 -4.61
CA ALA A 141 13.10 -10.27 -3.65
C ALA A 141 13.29 -9.31 -2.47
N THR A 142 12.19 -8.78 -1.94
CA THR A 142 12.13 -8.19 -0.60
C THR A 142 11.59 -9.22 0.39
N GLY A 143 12.35 -9.48 1.45
CA GLY A 143 11.99 -10.40 2.52
C GLY A 143 11.12 -9.71 3.59
N ASN A 144 10.21 -10.46 4.20
CA ASN A 144 9.34 -9.96 5.28
C ASN A 144 10.19 -9.59 6.53
N PRO A 145 9.90 -8.48 7.23
CA PRO A 145 10.70 -8.04 8.38
C PRO A 145 10.54 -8.93 9.63
N PHE A 146 9.53 -9.79 9.70
CA PHE A 146 9.36 -10.76 10.79
C PHE A 146 10.06 -12.10 10.49
N ASP A 147 10.18 -12.43 9.20
CA ASP A 147 10.93 -13.59 8.70
C ASP A 147 11.40 -13.30 7.25
N PRO A 148 12.68 -12.94 7.03
CA PRO A 148 13.20 -12.62 5.71
C PRO A 148 13.15 -13.75 4.67
N SER A 149 12.86 -14.99 5.08
CA SER A 149 12.60 -16.10 4.14
C SER A 149 11.20 -16.03 3.51
N LYS A 150 10.31 -15.20 4.04
CA LYS A 150 8.92 -15.04 3.60
C LYS A 150 8.72 -13.82 2.72
N CYS A 151 7.66 -13.86 1.93
CA CYS A 151 7.19 -12.78 1.10
C CYS A 151 6.76 -11.56 1.94
N ALA A 152 7.16 -10.36 1.53
CA ALA A 152 6.70 -9.08 2.09
C ALA A 152 5.34 -8.60 1.50
N ALA A 153 4.63 -9.48 0.78
CA ALA A 153 3.54 -9.17 -0.15
C ALA A 153 3.97 -8.16 -1.22
N GLY A 154 3.03 -7.66 -2.03
CA GLY A 154 3.30 -6.75 -3.11
C GLY A 154 2.05 -6.04 -3.63
N SER A 155 2.20 -5.04 -4.48
CA SER A 155 3.45 -4.60 -5.10
C SER A 155 4.25 -3.56 -4.31
N SER A 156 3.73 -3.04 -3.19
CA SER A 156 4.44 -2.04 -2.34
C SER A 156 5.17 -2.69 -1.15
N GLY A 157 5.74 -3.89 -1.32
CA GLY A 157 6.39 -4.63 -0.24
C GLY A 157 7.61 -3.89 0.31
N GLY A 158 8.46 -3.31 -0.55
CA GLY A 158 9.59 -2.51 -0.10
C GLY A 158 9.17 -1.34 0.80
N SER A 159 8.07 -0.64 0.44
CA SER A 159 7.51 0.43 1.29
C SER A 159 7.06 -0.12 2.65
N GLY A 160 6.36 -1.27 2.66
CA GLY A 160 5.93 -1.92 3.90
C GLY A 160 7.09 -2.30 4.81
N VAL A 161 8.14 -2.92 4.27
CA VAL A 161 9.34 -3.31 5.04
C VAL A 161 10.11 -2.11 5.55
N ALA A 162 10.33 -1.09 4.71
CA ALA A 162 11.04 0.12 5.10
C ALA A 162 10.34 0.85 6.26
N LEU A 163 9.01 0.86 6.28
CA LEU A 163 8.22 1.42 7.38
C LEU A 163 8.30 0.57 8.64
N ALA A 164 8.12 -0.75 8.51
CA ALA A 164 8.11 -1.69 9.62
C ALA A 164 9.44 -1.71 10.38
N THR A 165 10.55 -1.54 9.65
CA THR A 165 11.91 -1.56 10.18
C THR A 165 12.44 -0.18 10.58
N GLY A 166 11.65 0.89 10.42
CA GLY A 166 12.06 2.26 10.79
C GLY A 166 13.10 2.88 9.84
N MET A 167 13.24 2.39 8.61
CA MET A 167 14.11 3.00 7.61
C MET A 167 13.61 4.37 7.15
N VAL A 168 12.28 4.54 7.10
CA VAL A 168 11.60 5.81 6.83
C VAL A 168 10.36 5.94 7.71
N PRO A 169 9.93 7.18 8.08
CA PRO A 169 8.69 7.39 8.82
C PRO A 169 7.42 7.25 7.96
N ILE A 170 7.51 7.55 6.66
CA ILE A 170 6.40 7.52 5.70
C ILE A 170 6.87 7.00 4.34
N ALA A 171 5.98 6.38 3.58
CA ALA A 171 6.28 5.91 2.24
C ALA A 171 5.07 5.98 1.30
N THR A 172 5.34 6.12 0.01
CA THR A 172 4.30 6.04 -1.03
C THR A 172 4.06 4.60 -1.47
N GLY A 173 2.92 4.39 -2.12
CA GLY A 173 2.66 3.17 -2.87
C GLY A 173 1.48 3.31 -3.83
N SER A 174 1.07 2.16 -4.36
CA SER A 174 -0.07 2.07 -5.27
C SER A 174 -0.86 0.79 -5.02
N ASP A 175 -2.14 0.79 -5.37
CA ASP A 175 -3.07 -0.32 -5.15
C ASP A 175 -3.94 -0.57 -6.39
N THR A 176 -3.78 -1.76 -6.97
CA THR A 176 -4.71 -2.31 -7.97
C THR A 176 -5.40 -3.54 -7.37
N GLY A 177 -4.65 -4.60 -7.06
CA GLY A 177 -5.20 -5.81 -6.42
C GLY A 177 -4.96 -5.87 -4.91
N GLY A 178 -4.79 -4.75 -4.20
CA GLY A 178 -4.42 -4.76 -2.77
C GLY A 178 -3.00 -4.33 -2.45
N SER A 179 -2.29 -3.73 -3.42
CA SER A 179 -0.87 -3.42 -3.28
C SER A 179 -0.50 -2.34 -2.26
N LEU A 180 -1.45 -1.64 -1.64
CA LEU A 180 -1.22 -0.85 -0.41
C LEU A 180 -1.57 -1.69 0.83
N ARG A 181 -2.62 -2.50 0.74
CA ARG A 181 -3.27 -3.22 1.84
C ARG A 181 -2.59 -4.55 2.21
N ASN A 182 -2.26 -5.40 1.25
CA ASN A 182 -1.60 -6.69 1.53
C ASN A 182 -0.17 -6.50 2.08
N PRO A 183 0.68 -5.61 1.51
CA PRO A 183 1.95 -5.27 2.14
C PRO A 183 1.79 -4.67 3.53
N ALA A 184 0.77 -3.84 3.77
CA ALA A 184 0.51 -3.33 5.11
C ALA A 184 0.21 -4.46 6.11
N ALA A 185 -0.67 -5.37 5.74
CA ALA A 185 -1.01 -6.55 6.51
C ALA A 185 0.21 -7.43 6.83
N TYR A 186 1.01 -7.79 5.81
CA TYR A 186 2.15 -8.70 5.97
C TYR A 186 3.31 -8.11 6.78
N ASN A 187 3.45 -6.79 6.80
CA ASN A 187 4.59 -6.11 7.42
C ASN A 187 4.24 -5.43 8.75
N GLY A 188 2.99 -5.54 9.23
CA GLY A 188 2.59 -4.96 10.52
C GLY A 188 2.56 -3.43 10.52
N ILE A 189 2.10 -2.84 9.41
CA ILE A 189 2.00 -1.39 9.21
C ILE A 189 0.62 -1.03 8.64
N VAL A 190 0.37 0.26 8.42
CA VAL A 190 -0.90 0.77 7.89
C VAL A 190 -0.75 1.16 6.42
N GLY A 191 -1.72 0.77 5.60
CA GLY A 191 -1.77 1.14 4.17
C GLY A 191 -3.20 1.44 3.75
N PHE A 192 -3.39 2.55 3.03
CA PHE A 192 -4.71 3.05 2.67
C PHE A 192 -4.90 3.13 1.17
N ARG A 193 -5.87 2.37 0.65
CA ARG A 193 -6.41 2.52 -0.69
C ARG A 193 -7.45 3.65 -0.68
N PRO A 194 -7.19 4.79 -1.31
CA PRO A 194 -8.17 5.86 -1.40
C PRO A 194 -9.26 5.52 -2.43
N SER A 195 -10.36 6.25 -2.37
CA SER A 195 -11.32 6.33 -3.48
C SER A 195 -10.59 6.76 -4.76
N PRO A 196 -10.87 6.13 -5.91
CA PRO A 196 -10.26 6.50 -7.18
C PRO A 196 -10.44 7.99 -7.50
N GLY A 197 -9.32 8.65 -7.82
CA GLY A 197 -9.28 10.09 -8.09
C GLY A 197 -9.13 11.00 -6.86
N LEU A 198 -9.07 10.46 -5.62
CA LEU A 198 -8.72 11.26 -4.44
C LEU A 198 -7.25 11.70 -4.49
N VAL A 199 -6.36 10.75 -4.78
CA VAL A 199 -4.96 10.99 -5.13
C VAL A 199 -4.85 10.83 -6.65
N PRO A 200 -4.77 11.94 -7.41
CA PRO A 200 -4.77 11.89 -8.87
C PRO A 200 -3.47 11.28 -9.42
N SER A 201 -3.61 10.58 -10.54
CA SER A 201 -2.49 10.04 -11.30
C SER A 201 -2.57 10.47 -12.76
N GLU A 202 -1.52 11.14 -13.23
CA GLU A 202 -1.32 11.52 -14.63
C GLU A 202 -0.94 10.33 -15.53
N LYS A 203 -0.67 9.15 -14.94
CA LYS A 203 -0.27 7.93 -15.65
C LYS A 203 -1.44 6.99 -15.98
N ARG A 204 -2.69 7.37 -15.71
CA ARG A 204 -3.86 6.51 -15.97
C ARG A 204 -4.10 6.37 -17.49
N LEU A 205 -3.76 5.20 -18.04
CA LEU A 205 -3.95 4.91 -19.47
C LEU A 205 -5.42 4.71 -19.84
N LEU A 206 -6.13 3.88 -19.06
CA LEU A 206 -7.58 3.69 -19.19
C LEU A 206 -8.30 4.64 -18.23
N GLY A 207 -8.54 5.86 -18.70
CA GLY A 207 -9.04 6.98 -17.89
C GLY A 207 -10.25 6.69 -16.99
N TRP A 208 -11.16 5.83 -17.43
CA TRP A 208 -12.40 5.51 -16.71
C TRP A 208 -12.35 4.20 -15.94
N ASN A 209 -11.20 3.52 -15.93
CA ASN A 209 -11.00 2.30 -15.16
C ASN A 209 -10.57 2.66 -13.72
N PRO A 210 -11.39 2.35 -12.68
CA PRO A 210 -11.15 2.77 -11.30
C PRO A 210 -10.19 1.87 -10.51
N LEU A 211 -9.63 0.81 -11.12
CA LEU A 211 -8.92 -0.22 -10.36
C LEU A 211 -7.67 0.34 -9.68
N SER A 212 -6.80 1.00 -10.42
CA SER A 212 -5.50 1.46 -9.91
C SER A 212 -5.60 2.83 -9.25
N VAL A 213 -5.06 2.93 -8.04
CA VAL A 213 -4.91 4.18 -7.27
C VAL A 213 -3.51 4.32 -6.71
N LEU A 214 -3.08 5.56 -6.47
CA LEU A 214 -1.89 5.86 -5.67
C LEU A 214 -2.33 6.11 -4.21
N GLY A 215 -1.44 5.92 -3.25
CA GLY A 215 -1.79 6.20 -1.87
C GLY A 215 -0.64 6.12 -0.86
N PRO A 216 -0.93 6.46 0.40
CA PRO A 216 0.04 6.54 1.48
C PRO A 216 0.19 5.20 2.22
N MET A 217 1.37 5.01 2.81
CA MET A 217 1.66 3.96 3.79
C MET A 217 2.44 4.57 4.96
N ALA A 218 2.14 4.12 6.18
CA ALA A 218 2.84 4.57 7.38
C ALA A 218 2.78 3.52 8.51
N ARG A 219 3.43 3.79 9.65
CA ARG A 219 3.35 2.90 10.83
C ARG A 219 2.06 3.05 11.63
N THR A 220 1.43 4.21 11.56
CA THR A 220 0.22 4.56 12.31
C THR A 220 -0.79 5.26 11.42
N VAL A 221 -2.07 5.28 11.80
CA VAL A 221 -3.11 6.00 11.05
C VAL A 221 -2.85 7.53 11.04
N PRO A 222 -2.45 8.19 12.13
CA PRO A 222 -2.11 9.61 12.11
C PRO A 222 -0.98 9.97 11.13
N ASP A 223 0.08 9.17 11.07
CA ASP A 223 1.19 9.39 10.11
C ASP A 223 0.72 9.22 8.67
N LEU A 224 -0.17 8.25 8.43
CA LEU A 224 -0.78 8.02 7.13
C LEU A 224 -1.65 9.20 6.69
N CYS A 225 -2.46 9.74 7.60
CA CYS A 225 -3.29 10.93 7.37
C CYS A 225 -2.42 12.15 7.01
N LEU A 226 -1.34 12.39 7.78
CA LEU A 226 -0.38 13.45 7.49
C LEU A 226 0.15 13.36 6.05
N LEU A 227 0.59 12.17 5.62
CA LEU A 227 1.04 11.96 4.25
C LEU A 227 -0.09 12.16 3.22
N LEU A 228 -1.25 11.55 3.44
CA LEU A 228 -2.40 11.64 2.53
C LEU A 228 -2.80 13.08 2.24
N SER A 229 -2.83 13.93 3.27
CA SER A 229 -3.21 15.34 3.13
C SER A 229 -2.42 16.07 2.06
N THR A 230 -1.16 15.68 1.83
CA THR A 230 -0.29 16.29 0.83
C THR A 230 -0.47 15.72 -0.58
N MET A 231 -1.12 14.57 -0.71
CA MET A 231 -1.36 13.88 -1.97
C MET A 231 -2.73 14.22 -2.58
N VAL A 232 -3.70 14.57 -1.73
CA VAL A 232 -5.07 14.91 -2.11
C VAL A 232 -5.10 16.16 -2.97
N SER A 233 -5.69 16.08 -4.16
CA SER A 233 -5.93 17.26 -5.00
C SER A 233 -7.02 17.04 -6.04
N ASP A 234 -7.53 18.15 -6.61
CA ASP A 234 -8.52 18.16 -7.69
C ASP A 234 -7.85 18.21 -9.08
N ASN A 235 -6.70 17.54 -9.25
CA ASN A 235 -5.95 17.64 -10.49
C ASN A 235 -6.69 16.94 -11.65
N ALA A 236 -7.15 17.73 -12.62
CA ALA A 236 -7.90 17.29 -13.79
C ALA A 236 -7.13 16.39 -14.77
N ALA A 237 -5.83 16.17 -14.56
CA ALA A 237 -5.04 15.21 -15.32
C ALA A 237 -5.51 13.76 -15.09
N ASP A 238 -6.15 13.45 -13.95
CA ASP A 238 -6.81 12.16 -13.73
C ASP A 238 -8.32 12.30 -14.03
N PRO A 239 -8.88 11.58 -15.03
CA PRO A 239 -10.30 11.64 -15.35
C PRO A 239 -11.24 11.21 -14.20
N LEU A 240 -10.73 10.47 -13.20
CA LEU A 240 -11.49 10.09 -12.02
C LEU A 240 -11.45 11.13 -10.89
N ALA A 241 -10.61 12.16 -11.00
CA ALA A 241 -10.64 13.25 -10.05
C ALA A 241 -11.92 14.07 -10.22
N THR A 242 -12.77 14.09 -9.19
CA THR A 242 -13.89 15.04 -9.12
C THR A 242 -13.37 16.47 -9.26
N THR A 243 -13.77 17.17 -10.31
CA THR A 243 -13.41 18.56 -10.56
C THR A 243 -14.66 19.39 -10.83
N ILE A 244 -14.65 20.64 -10.34
CA ILE A 244 -15.66 21.64 -10.68
C ILE A 244 -14.91 22.87 -11.17
N HIS A 245 -15.22 23.33 -12.38
CA HIS A 245 -14.52 24.46 -12.97
C HIS A 245 -14.59 25.70 -12.05
N GLY A 246 -13.43 26.25 -11.70
CA GLY A 246 -13.30 27.42 -10.83
C GLY A 246 -13.63 27.19 -9.35
N LYS A 247 -13.81 25.93 -8.90
CA LYS A 247 -14.08 25.61 -7.49
C LYS A 247 -13.18 24.50 -6.98
N THR A 248 -12.62 24.70 -5.80
CA THR A 248 -11.98 23.64 -5.01
C THR A 248 -13.05 22.71 -4.47
N VAL A 249 -12.93 21.42 -4.76
CA VAL A 249 -13.80 20.34 -4.28
C VAL A 249 -13.21 19.73 -3.02
N ARG A 250 -11.91 19.44 -3.02
CA ARG A 250 -11.23 18.77 -1.90
C ARG A 250 -10.37 19.73 -1.11
N ARG A 251 -10.37 19.50 0.20
CA ARG A 251 -9.58 20.25 1.17
C ARG A 251 -8.55 19.30 1.79
N PRO A 252 -7.26 19.43 1.46
CA PRO A 252 -6.17 18.70 2.11
C PRO A 252 -6.27 18.60 3.64
N GLU A 253 -6.73 19.67 4.28
CA GLU A 253 -6.93 19.78 5.73
C GLU A 253 -7.92 18.76 6.30
N ASP A 254 -8.90 18.30 5.51
CA ASP A 254 -9.87 17.28 5.90
C ASP A 254 -9.20 15.89 6.10
N PHE A 255 -7.95 15.74 5.65
CA PHE A 255 -7.17 14.51 5.76
C PHE A 255 -5.92 14.65 6.64
N PHE A 256 -5.59 15.86 7.11
CA PHE A 256 -4.34 16.12 7.85
C PHE A 256 -4.25 15.33 9.17
N ARG A 257 -5.39 15.12 9.82
CA ARG A 257 -5.54 14.29 11.01
C ARG A 257 -6.87 13.55 10.95
N PRO A 258 -6.96 12.34 11.53
CA PRO A 258 -8.24 11.66 11.63
C PRO A 258 -9.20 12.48 12.51
N GLU A 259 -10.46 12.63 12.06
CA GLU A 259 -11.50 13.20 12.90
C GLU A 259 -11.88 12.22 14.02
N PRO A 260 -12.16 12.69 15.25
CA PRO A 260 -12.70 11.83 16.29
C PRO A 260 -14.04 11.22 15.88
N ILE A 261 -14.20 9.92 16.07
CA ILE A 261 -15.47 9.22 15.86
C ILE A 261 -15.76 8.29 17.03
N ASP A 262 -17.04 8.21 17.42
CA ASP A 262 -17.50 7.27 18.44
C ASP A 262 -17.87 5.93 17.77
N LEU A 263 -17.05 4.91 18.00
CA LEU A 263 -17.27 3.56 17.47
C LEU A 263 -18.64 3.00 17.90
N ALA A 264 -19.13 3.36 19.09
CA ALA A 264 -20.38 2.87 19.65
C ALA A 264 -21.63 3.38 18.90
N THR A 265 -21.45 4.22 17.88
CA THR A 265 -22.52 4.69 16.98
C THR A 265 -22.60 3.91 15.67
N LEU A 266 -21.61 3.08 15.36
CA LEU A 266 -21.45 2.49 14.03
C LEU A 266 -22.10 1.12 13.88
N ARG A 267 -22.70 0.90 12.72
CA ARG A 267 -23.19 -0.41 12.24
C ARG A 267 -22.12 -1.06 11.38
N VAL A 268 -21.61 -2.20 11.83
CA VAL A 268 -20.45 -2.87 11.21
C VAL A 268 -20.86 -4.21 10.63
N ALA A 269 -20.58 -4.40 9.35
CA ALA A 269 -20.61 -5.71 8.72
C ALA A 269 -19.27 -6.40 8.90
N VAL A 270 -19.28 -7.71 9.16
CA VAL A 270 -18.10 -8.55 9.32
C VAL A 270 -18.18 -9.68 8.30
N THR A 271 -17.14 -9.85 7.50
CA THR A 271 -17.06 -10.93 6.52
C THR A 271 -15.67 -11.52 6.45
N PRO A 272 -15.53 -12.86 6.52
CA PRO A 272 -14.23 -13.50 6.43
C PRO A 272 -13.68 -13.55 4.99
N ASP A 273 -14.53 -13.43 3.97
CA ASP A 273 -14.19 -13.77 2.58
C ASP A 273 -15.05 -13.09 1.50
N PHE A 274 -15.94 -12.16 1.87
CA PHE A 274 -16.94 -11.57 0.97
C PHE A 274 -17.87 -12.59 0.26
N GLY A 275 -17.94 -13.83 0.74
CA GLY A 275 -18.73 -14.92 0.16
C GLY A 275 -18.11 -15.57 -1.09
N PHE A 276 -16.91 -15.18 -1.51
CA PHE A 276 -16.26 -15.78 -2.69
C PHE A 276 -14.73 -15.92 -2.60
N ALA A 277 -14.06 -15.11 -1.77
CA ALA A 277 -12.60 -15.09 -1.72
C ALA A 277 -12.03 -16.40 -1.16
N PRO A 278 -11.04 -17.03 -1.84
CA PRO A 278 -10.38 -18.23 -1.33
C PRO A 278 -9.50 -17.86 -0.13
N THR A 279 -10.07 -17.98 1.08
CA THR A 279 -9.41 -17.57 2.33
C THR A 279 -9.11 -18.80 3.17
N GLU A 280 -7.84 -18.97 3.55
CA GLU A 280 -7.38 -20.08 4.41
C GLU A 280 -8.21 -20.15 5.68
N ARG A 281 -8.55 -21.36 6.10
CA ARG A 281 -9.23 -21.64 7.36
C ARG A 281 -8.52 -20.97 8.52
N HIS A 282 -7.19 -21.05 8.53
CA HIS A 282 -6.36 -20.42 9.54
C HIS A 282 -6.63 -18.90 9.66
N ILE A 283 -6.71 -18.20 8.52
CA ILE A 283 -6.95 -16.75 8.49
C ILE A 283 -8.36 -16.41 8.94
N ARG A 284 -9.36 -17.19 8.54
CA ARG A 284 -10.75 -17.03 9.01
C ARG A 284 -10.85 -17.17 10.52
N GLU A 285 -10.15 -18.15 11.09
CA GLU A 285 -10.14 -18.40 12.53
C GLU A 285 -9.45 -17.26 13.31
N VAL A 286 -8.30 -16.78 12.81
CA VAL A 286 -7.63 -15.61 13.41
C VAL A 286 -8.51 -14.37 13.31
N PHE A 287 -9.15 -14.15 12.17
CA PHE A 287 -10.08 -13.03 12.00
C PHE A 287 -11.23 -13.07 12.99
N ALA A 288 -11.89 -14.21 13.14
CA ALA A 288 -12.98 -14.38 14.11
C ALA A 288 -12.51 -14.12 15.55
N GLU A 289 -11.32 -14.60 15.92
CA GLU A 289 -10.70 -14.35 17.22
C GLU A 289 -10.44 -12.85 17.44
N LYS A 290 -9.78 -12.17 16.48
CA LYS A 290 -9.47 -10.74 16.60
C LYS A 290 -10.76 -9.90 16.61
N ALA A 291 -11.68 -10.14 15.67
CA ALA A 291 -12.95 -9.41 15.59
C ALA A 291 -13.78 -9.56 16.87
N GLY A 292 -13.79 -10.74 17.48
CA GLY A 292 -14.47 -10.98 18.76
C GLY A 292 -13.92 -10.15 19.92
N ARG A 293 -12.65 -9.68 19.85
CA ARG A 293 -12.05 -8.84 20.90
C ARG A 293 -12.55 -7.42 20.90
N PHE A 294 -12.93 -6.87 19.75
CA PHE A 294 -13.27 -5.44 19.62
C PHE A 294 -14.67 -5.19 19.07
N SER A 295 -15.45 -6.23 18.74
CA SER A 295 -16.84 -6.10 18.26
C SER A 295 -17.75 -5.36 19.24
N HIS A 296 -17.48 -5.47 20.55
CA HIS A 296 -18.21 -4.78 21.61
C HIS A 296 -18.02 -3.26 21.63
N LEU A 297 -17.07 -2.72 20.85
CA LEU A 297 -16.87 -1.28 20.70
C LEU A 297 -17.88 -0.64 19.75
N PHE A 298 -18.60 -1.43 18.95
CA PHE A 298 -19.54 -0.94 17.95
C PHE A 298 -21.00 -1.00 18.42
N ALA A 299 -21.86 -0.15 17.84
CA ALA A 299 -23.30 -0.18 18.11
C ALA A 299 -23.90 -1.55 17.72
N LYS A 300 -23.44 -2.06 16.57
CA LYS A 300 -23.92 -3.30 15.98
C LYS A 300 -22.80 -3.93 15.17
N THR A 301 -22.59 -5.22 15.35
CA THR A 301 -21.68 -6.03 14.54
C THR A 301 -22.46 -7.24 14.03
N GLU A 302 -22.52 -7.42 12.70
CA GLU A 302 -23.26 -8.52 12.07
C GLU A 302 -22.42 -9.23 11.01
N GLU A 303 -22.56 -10.54 10.91
CA GLU A 303 -22.00 -11.30 9.79
C GLU A 303 -22.83 -11.01 8.54
N ALA A 304 -22.25 -10.23 7.64
CA ALA A 304 -22.91 -9.78 6.42
C ALA A 304 -21.88 -9.41 5.37
N THR A 305 -22.22 -9.63 4.10
CA THR A 305 -21.40 -9.22 2.95
C THR A 305 -22.29 -8.69 1.83
N PRO A 306 -21.84 -7.68 1.07
CA PRO A 306 -22.49 -7.35 -0.19
C PRO A 306 -22.42 -8.53 -1.16
N ASP A 307 -23.37 -8.60 -2.10
CA ASP A 307 -23.32 -9.56 -3.20
C ASP A 307 -22.13 -9.26 -4.13
N CYS A 308 -21.14 -10.14 -4.08
CA CYS A 308 -19.88 -10.06 -4.82
C CYS A 308 -19.84 -11.04 -6.01
N SER A 309 -20.98 -11.59 -6.44
CA SER A 309 -21.05 -12.54 -7.56
C SER A 309 -20.43 -11.96 -8.83
N GLY A 310 -19.52 -12.72 -9.47
CA GLY A 310 -18.80 -12.30 -10.68
C GLY A 310 -17.63 -11.35 -10.44
N SER A 311 -17.16 -11.21 -9.19
CA SER A 311 -16.00 -10.35 -8.86
C SER A 311 -14.70 -10.86 -9.47
N ASP A 312 -14.48 -12.18 -9.51
CA ASP A 312 -13.30 -12.79 -10.12
C ASP A 312 -13.21 -12.44 -11.60
N GLU A 313 -14.26 -12.78 -12.38
CA GLU A 313 -14.29 -12.56 -13.83
C GLU A 313 -14.23 -11.06 -14.18
N THR A 314 -14.87 -10.20 -13.37
CA THR A 314 -14.81 -8.75 -13.56
C THR A 314 -13.40 -8.23 -13.38
N PHE A 315 -12.71 -8.65 -12.31
CA PHE A 315 -11.34 -8.21 -12.05
C PHE A 315 -10.36 -8.78 -13.06
N GLU A 316 -10.47 -10.08 -13.38
CA GLU A 316 -9.70 -10.80 -14.41
C GLU A 316 -9.65 -9.98 -15.72
N VAL A 317 -10.81 -9.69 -16.31
CA VAL A 317 -10.94 -8.98 -17.59
C VAL A 317 -10.44 -7.54 -17.49
N LEU A 318 -10.91 -6.76 -16.51
CA LEU A 318 -10.60 -5.32 -16.45
C LEU A 318 -9.13 -5.04 -16.12
N ARG A 319 -8.50 -5.91 -15.31
CA ARG A 319 -7.06 -5.86 -15.03
C ARG A 319 -6.26 -6.24 -16.28
N ALA A 320 -6.61 -7.34 -16.95
CA ALA A 320 -5.91 -7.80 -18.14
C ALA A 320 -5.94 -6.75 -19.26
N VAL A 321 -7.09 -6.10 -19.49
CA VAL A 321 -7.21 -4.98 -20.44
C VAL A 321 -6.35 -3.78 -20.04
N ASN A 322 -6.21 -3.50 -18.73
CA ASN A 322 -5.33 -2.43 -18.26
C ASN A 322 -3.84 -2.74 -18.51
N PHE A 323 -3.41 -3.99 -18.34
CA PHE A 323 -2.06 -4.42 -18.71
C PHE A 323 -1.85 -4.41 -20.22
N LEU A 324 -2.83 -4.88 -21.00
CA LEU A 324 -2.78 -4.84 -22.46
C LEU A 324 -2.55 -3.40 -22.94
N ALA A 325 -3.30 -2.43 -22.42
CA ALA A 325 -3.18 -1.03 -22.79
C ALA A 325 -1.80 -0.41 -22.49
N GLY A 326 -1.07 -0.92 -21.49
CA GLY A 326 0.22 -0.37 -21.09
C GLY A 326 1.44 -1.16 -21.55
N MET A 327 1.28 -2.45 -21.84
CA MET A 327 2.41 -3.38 -21.98
C MET A 327 2.41 -4.15 -23.30
N TYR A 328 1.39 -4.00 -24.15
CA TYR A 328 1.28 -4.77 -25.40
C TYR A 328 2.52 -4.67 -26.28
N GLU A 329 2.96 -3.46 -26.64
CA GLU A 329 4.11 -3.26 -27.51
C GLU A 329 5.40 -3.81 -26.89
N ARG A 330 5.58 -3.63 -25.58
CA ARG A 330 6.76 -4.13 -24.84
C ARG A 330 6.82 -5.66 -24.84
N VAL A 331 5.68 -6.32 -24.63
CA VAL A 331 5.59 -7.79 -24.68
C VAL A 331 5.75 -8.31 -26.11
N ARG A 332 5.23 -7.61 -27.11
CA ARG A 332 5.36 -8.00 -28.52
C ARG A 332 6.82 -7.85 -29.02
N ASP A 333 7.46 -6.73 -28.70
CA ASP A 333 8.73 -6.33 -29.32
C ASP A 333 9.95 -6.83 -28.53
N THR A 334 9.82 -7.00 -27.21
CA THR A 334 10.92 -7.42 -26.30
C THR A 334 10.44 -8.43 -25.24
N PRO A 335 9.79 -9.55 -25.62
CA PRO A 335 9.20 -10.50 -24.67
C PRO A 335 10.22 -11.08 -23.67
N GLU A 336 11.48 -11.23 -24.08
CA GLU A 336 12.58 -11.74 -23.24
C GLU A 336 12.95 -10.80 -22.09
N MET A 337 12.68 -9.50 -22.23
CA MET A 337 12.97 -8.46 -21.22
C MET A 337 11.78 -8.19 -20.28
N VAL A 338 10.68 -8.93 -20.45
CA VAL A 338 9.45 -8.78 -19.67
C VAL A 338 9.17 -10.05 -18.88
N GLY A 339 8.94 -9.90 -17.57
CA GLY A 339 8.72 -10.99 -16.65
C GLY A 339 7.39 -11.74 -16.86
N PRO A 340 7.29 -12.95 -16.27
CA PRO A 340 6.22 -13.90 -16.56
C PRO A 340 4.83 -13.37 -16.23
N ASN A 341 4.65 -12.67 -15.10
CA ASN A 341 3.35 -12.15 -14.69
C ASN A 341 2.84 -11.09 -15.67
N VAL A 342 3.71 -10.18 -16.12
CA VAL A 342 3.33 -9.14 -17.09
C VAL A 342 2.94 -9.76 -18.44
N ARG A 343 3.72 -10.73 -18.93
CA ARG A 343 3.40 -11.46 -20.16
C ARG A 343 2.05 -12.17 -20.06
N ALA A 344 1.82 -12.91 -18.96
CA ALA A 344 0.56 -13.61 -18.72
C ALA A 344 -0.65 -12.67 -18.71
N ASN A 345 -0.52 -11.46 -18.15
CA ASN A 345 -1.60 -10.45 -18.20
C ASN A 345 -1.91 -9.99 -19.63
N VAL A 346 -0.88 -9.77 -20.45
CA VAL A 346 -1.05 -9.32 -21.84
C VAL A 346 -1.64 -10.44 -22.70
N GLU A 347 -1.17 -11.67 -22.52
CA GLU A 347 -1.71 -12.86 -23.20
C GLU A 347 -3.19 -13.09 -22.84
N GLU A 348 -3.55 -12.97 -21.56
CA GLU A 348 -4.94 -13.02 -21.11
C GLU A 348 -5.78 -11.89 -21.74
N GLY A 349 -5.24 -10.67 -21.76
CA GLY A 349 -5.89 -9.51 -22.37
C GLY A 349 -6.18 -9.69 -23.87
N LEU A 350 -5.25 -10.29 -24.61
CA LEU A 350 -5.42 -10.62 -26.04
C LEU A 350 -6.48 -11.70 -26.29
N GLY A 351 -6.79 -12.52 -25.28
CA GLY A 351 -7.82 -13.55 -25.36
C GLY A 351 -9.26 -13.03 -25.28
N TYR A 352 -9.46 -11.79 -24.82
CA TYR A 352 -10.79 -11.21 -24.65
C TYR A 352 -11.31 -10.48 -25.88
N GLY A 353 -12.55 -10.75 -26.25
CA GLY A 353 -13.27 -10.01 -27.28
C GLY A 353 -14.07 -8.83 -26.71
N ALA A 354 -14.62 -8.01 -27.61
CA ALA A 354 -15.45 -6.86 -27.23
C ALA A 354 -16.64 -7.24 -26.33
N LEU A 355 -17.22 -8.43 -26.51
CA LEU A 355 -18.33 -8.91 -25.69
C LEU A 355 -17.90 -9.27 -24.26
N ASP A 356 -16.69 -9.79 -24.06
CA ASP A 356 -16.18 -10.12 -22.73
C ASP A 356 -15.93 -8.85 -21.92
N ILE A 357 -15.30 -7.86 -22.55
CA ILE A 357 -15.07 -6.52 -21.97
C ILE A 357 -16.41 -5.85 -21.64
N THR A 358 -17.38 -5.90 -22.56
CA THR A 358 -18.73 -5.34 -22.34
C THR A 358 -19.42 -6.02 -21.17
N ARG A 359 -19.32 -7.35 -21.05
CA ARG A 359 -19.87 -8.11 -19.92
C ARG A 359 -19.21 -7.72 -18.61
N ALA A 360 -17.88 -7.60 -18.57
CA ALA A 360 -17.14 -7.19 -17.37
C ALA A 360 -17.51 -5.78 -16.91
N LEU A 361 -17.61 -4.81 -17.83
CA LEU A 361 -18.04 -3.44 -17.50
C LEU A 361 -19.47 -3.38 -16.96
N LYS A 362 -20.38 -4.16 -17.57
CA LYS A 362 -21.76 -4.29 -17.07
C LYS A 362 -21.77 -4.90 -15.67
N GLN A 363 -21.01 -5.98 -15.45
CA GLN A 363 -20.94 -6.65 -14.16
C GLN A 363 -20.32 -5.76 -13.08
N GLN A 364 -19.27 -5.00 -13.40
CA GLN A 364 -18.70 -4.00 -12.49
C GLN A 364 -19.75 -2.97 -12.02
N THR A 365 -20.65 -2.56 -12.93
CA THR A 365 -21.75 -1.65 -12.59
C THR A 365 -22.78 -2.31 -11.68
N VAL A 366 -23.06 -3.61 -11.87
CA VAL A 366 -23.95 -4.38 -10.98
C VAL A 366 -23.34 -4.49 -9.58
N LEU A 367 -22.07 -4.92 -9.49
CA LEU A 367 -21.31 -4.98 -8.24
C LEU A 367 -21.33 -3.63 -7.51
N TYR A 368 -21.06 -2.54 -8.23
CA TYR A 368 -21.10 -1.19 -7.65
C TYR A 368 -22.48 -0.88 -7.03
N LYS A 369 -23.58 -1.15 -7.75
CA LYS A 369 -24.94 -0.91 -7.23
C LYS A 369 -25.25 -1.77 -6.01
N ASN A 370 -24.84 -3.03 -6.00
CA ASN A 370 -25.01 -3.92 -4.84
C ASN A 370 -24.31 -3.35 -3.60
N TRP A 371 -23.06 -2.90 -3.76
CA TRP A 371 -22.29 -2.30 -2.68
C TRP A 371 -22.88 -0.98 -2.19
N GLN A 372 -23.36 -0.12 -3.09
CA GLN A 372 -24.06 1.11 -2.69
C GLN A 372 -25.34 0.82 -1.90
N GLY A 373 -26.11 -0.19 -2.30
CA GLY A 373 -27.28 -0.64 -1.54
C GLY A 373 -26.90 -1.17 -0.16
N PHE A 374 -25.82 -1.96 -0.07
CA PHE A 374 -25.32 -2.52 1.18
C PHE A 374 -24.91 -1.43 2.20
N PHE A 375 -24.22 -0.38 1.75
CA PHE A 375 -23.83 0.75 2.61
C PHE A 375 -25.00 1.63 3.08
N ALA A 376 -26.24 1.38 2.65
CA ALA A 376 -27.41 1.99 3.30
C ALA A 376 -27.60 1.44 4.73
N ASP A 377 -27.26 0.17 4.94
CA ASP A 377 -27.50 -0.55 6.19
C ASP A 377 -26.27 -0.62 7.12
N TYR A 378 -25.07 -0.38 6.56
CA TYR A 378 -23.81 -0.47 7.30
C TYR A 378 -22.93 0.76 7.08
N ASP A 379 -22.15 1.11 8.10
CA ASP A 379 -21.23 2.24 8.08
C ASP A 379 -19.85 1.86 7.55
N VAL A 380 -19.39 0.64 7.89
CA VAL A 380 -18.13 0.05 7.44
C VAL A 380 -18.26 -1.48 7.34
N ILE A 381 -17.39 -2.09 6.54
CA ILE A 381 -17.17 -3.54 6.48
C ILE A 381 -15.81 -3.86 7.06
N LEU A 382 -15.74 -4.89 7.89
CA LEU A 382 -14.52 -5.49 8.39
C LEU A 382 -14.28 -6.84 7.71
N SER A 383 -13.05 -7.05 7.24
CA SER A 383 -12.60 -8.33 6.70
C SER A 383 -11.13 -8.58 7.06
N PRO A 384 -10.59 -9.79 6.89
CA PRO A 384 -9.14 -9.94 6.77
C PRO A 384 -8.63 -9.08 5.61
N ALA A 385 -7.41 -8.57 5.71
CA ALA A 385 -6.75 -7.87 4.61
C ALA A 385 -6.05 -8.80 3.62
N VAL A 386 -5.84 -10.07 4.00
CA VAL A 386 -5.11 -11.09 3.24
C VAL A 386 -5.84 -12.43 3.36
N THR A 387 -5.69 -13.29 2.36
CA THR A 387 -6.35 -14.61 2.32
C THR A 387 -5.54 -15.73 2.95
N LEU A 388 -4.22 -15.53 3.11
CA LEU A 388 -3.26 -16.50 3.62
C LEU A 388 -2.16 -15.82 4.42
N SER A 389 -1.47 -16.60 5.26
CA SER A 389 -0.28 -16.19 6.00
C SER A 389 0.97 -16.19 5.08
N PRO A 390 1.98 -15.33 5.30
CA PRO A 390 3.16 -15.23 4.43
C PRO A 390 3.82 -16.57 4.07
N ARG A 391 3.97 -16.80 2.76
CA ARG A 391 4.68 -17.96 2.16
C ARG A 391 6.11 -17.58 1.76
N PRO A 392 7.01 -18.53 1.45
CA PRO A 392 8.37 -18.21 1.02
C PRO A 392 8.39 -17.22 -0.13
N TRP A 393 9.30 -16.24 -0.14
CA TRP A 393 9.34 -15.24 -1.23
C TRP A 393 9.75 -15.84 -2.58
N SER A 394 10.33 -17.04 -2.59
CA SER A 394 10.67 -17.81 -3.80
C SER A 394 9.44 -18.32 -4.52
N GLU A 395 8.31 -18.47 -3.83
CA GLU A 395 7.03 -18.81 -4.43
C GLU A 395 6.47 -17.56 -5.15
N LEU A 396 6.21 -17.68 -6.46
CA LEU A 396 5.73 -16.56 -7.27
C LEU A 396 4.29 -16.18 -6.89
N TYR A 397 3.47 -17.18 -6.61
CA TYR A 397 2.11 -17.05 -6.09
C TYR A 397 1.66 -18.42 -5.53
N PRO A 398 0.73 -18.43 -4.56
CA PRO A 398 0.12 -19.66 -4.06
C PRO A 398 -0.65 -20.36 -5.18
N ALA A 399 -0.24 -21.59 -5.51
CA ALA A 399 -0.93 -22.40 -6.53
C ALA A 399 -2.23 -23.02 -6.00
N GLU A 400 -2.36 -23.15 -4.68
CA GLU A 400 -3.56 -23.61 -3.98
C GLU A 400 -3.74 -22.90 -2.64
N ILE A 401 -4.98 -22.91 -2.14
CA ILE A 401 -5.36 -22.45 -0.80
C ILE A 401 -6.19 -23.57 -0.15
N ASP A 402 -5.72 -24.09 0.99
CA ASP A 402 -6.31 -25.25 1.68
C ASP A 402 -6.58 -26.45 0.75
N GLY A 403 -5.64 -26.81 -0.13
CA GLY A 403 -5.78 -27.91 -1.08
C GLY A 403 -6.64 -27.61 -2.32
N THR A 404 -7.15 -26.37 -2.45
CA THR A 404 -7.98 -25.96 -3.60
C THR A 404 -7.15 -25.12 -4.57
N PRO A 405 -7.01 -25.52 -5.85
CA PRO A 405 -6.24 -24.76 -6.83
C PRO A 405 -6.73 -23.32 -7.00
N THR A 406 -5.80 -22.37 -7.09
CA THR A 406 -6.12 -20.99 -7.47
C THR A 406 -6.45 -20.89 -8.96
N ARG A 407 -7.44 -20.04 -9.31
CA ARG A 407 -7.85 -19.81 -10.70
C ARG A 407 -6.77 -19.14 -11.55
N THR A 408 -6.09 -18.17 -10.95
CA THR A 408 -5.09 -17.31 -11.57
C THR A 408 -4.03 -16.93 -10.53
N TYR A 409 -2.89 -16.38 -10.97
CA TYR A 409 -1.79 -16.02 -10.05
C TYR A 409 -2.16 -14.95 -9.00
N PHE A 410 -3.27 -14.23 -9.19
CA PHE A 410 -3.74 -13.16 -8.29
C PHE A 410 -5.01 -13.56 -7.53
N HIS A 411 -5.56 -14.76 -7.71
CA HIS A 411 -6.81 -15.20 -7.07
C HIS A 411 -6.75 -15.09 -5.53
N TRP A 412 -5.56 -15.29 -4.95
CA TRP A 412 -5.32 -15.08 -3.52
C TRP A 412 -5.45 -13.61 -3.06
N LEU A 413 -5.67 -12.66 -3.96
CA LEU A 413 -5.91 -11.25 -3.66
C LEU A 413 -7.40 -10.89 -3.61
N ALA A 414 -8.30 -11.89 -3.63
CA ALA A 414 -9.75 -11.68 -3.76
C ALA A 414 -10.37 -10.76 -2.73
N LEU A 415 -9.96 -10.86 -1.47
CA LEU A 415 -10.40 -9.93 -0.41
C LEU A 415 -10.11 -8.46 -0.77
N ALA A 416 -8.99 -8.22 -1.46
CA ALA A 416 -8.59 -6.88 -1.84
C ALA A 416 -9.29 -6.42 -3.13
N TYR A 417 -9.37 -7.27 -4.16
CA TYR A 417 -9.99 -6.88 -5.42
C TYR A 417 -11.52 -6.86 -5.42
N ALA A 418 -12.17 -7.52 -4.45
CA ALA A 418 -13.59 -7.31 -4.15
C ALA A 418 -13.89 -5.81 -3.98
N VAL A 419 -13.08 -5.14 -3.16
CA VAL A 419 -13.17 -3.70 -2.87
C VAL A 419 -12.68 -2.86 -4.06
N THR A 420 -11.61 -3.30 -4.73
CA THR A 420 -11.05 -2.58 -5.88
C THR A 420 -12.06 -2.46 -7.01
N ASN A 421 -12.76 -3.55 -7.36
CA ASN A 421 -13.70 -3.60 -8.47
C ASN A 421 -14.74 -2.48 -8.40
N VAL A 422 -15.19 -2.15 -7.19
CA VAL A 422 -16.24 -1.16 -6.94
C VAL A 422 -15.70 0.22 -6.51
N GLY A 423 -14.38 0.36 -6.36
CA GLY A 423 -13.73 1.64 -6.10
C GLY A 423 -13.99 2.23 -4.72
N HIS A 424 -14.21 1.39 -3.70
CA HIS A 424 -14.38 1.84 -2.32
C HIS A 424 -13.03 2.08 -1.62
N PRO A 425 -12.95 3.05 -0.69
CA PRO A 425 -11.77 3.28 0.12
C PRO A 425 -11.63 2.18 1.17
N ALA A 426 -10.40 1.73 1.39
CA ALA A 426 -10.10 0.70 2.38
C ALA A 426 -8.72 0.86 2.99
N ILE A 427 -8.62 0.63 4.29
CA ILE A 427 -7.37 0.65 5.04
C ILE A 427 -7.08 -0.75 5.58
N SER A 428 -5.81 -1.15 5.55
CA SER A 428 -5.33 -2.29 6.34
C SER A 428 -4.72 -1.76 7.63
N LEU A 429 -5.26 -2.21 8.76
CA LEU A 429 -4.80 -1.91 10.11
C LEU A 429 -4.16 -3.18 10.71
N PRO A 430 -2.95 -3.13 11.28
CA PRO A 430 -2.35 -4.29 11.92
C PRO A 430 -3.04 -4.60 13.26
N VAL A 431 -3.42 -5.86 13.48
CA VAL A 431 -4.11 -6.31 14.70
C VAL A 431 -3.37 -7.51 15.29
N GLY A 432 -2.14 -7.26 15.74
CA GLY A 432 -1.24 -8.27 16.30
C GLY A 432 -0.73 -9.29 15.28
N LEU A 433 -0.44 -10.49 15.78
CA LEU A 433 0.08 -11.62 15.00
C LEU A 433 -0.99 -12.69 14.76
N ASP A 434 -0.82 -13.45 13.68
CA ASP A 434 -1.50 -14.72 13.40
C ASP A 434 -0.86 -15.88 14.20
N ARG A 435 -1.35 -17.11 14.01
CA ARG A 435 -0.85 -18.29 14.75
C ARG A 435 0.49 -18.81 14.23
N ASN A 436 0.95 -18.32 13.08
CA ASN A 436 2.28 -18.59 12.55
C ASN A 436 3.31 -17.55 13.05
N GLY A 437 2.89 -16.59 13.87
CA GLY A 437 3.75 -15.51 14.36
C GLY A 437 4.00 -14.40 13.33
N MET A 438 3.19 -14.34 12.26
CA MET A 438 3.28 -13.30 11.23
C MET A 438 2.24 -12.20 11.48
N PRO A 439 2.49 -10.95 11.05
CA PRO A 439 1.51 -9.87 11.21
C PRO A 439 0.14 -10.18 10.59
N PHE A 440 -0.93 -9.90 11.33
CA PHE A 440 -2.31 -10.03 10.85
C PHE A 440 -2.90 -8.65 10.56
N GLY A 441 -3.47 -8.48 9.37
CA GLY A 441 -4.09 -7.24 8.94
C GLY A 441 -5.63 -7.32 8.92
N LEU A 442 -6.27 -6.35 9.57
CA LEU A 442 -7.70 -6.08 9.46
C LEU A 442 -7.95 -5.07 8.33
N GLN A 443 -8.79 -5.42 7.37
CA GLN A 443 -9.26 -4.48 6.35
C GLN A 443 -10.56 -3.82 6.82
N ILE A 444 -10.57 -2.48 6.81
CA ILE A 444 -11.74 -1.64 7.11
C ILE A 444 -12.13 -0.94 5.81
N VAL A 445 -13.34 -1.22 5.31
CA VAL A 445 -13.87 -0.68 4.05
C VAL A 445 -15.03 0.26 4.34
N GLY A 446 -15.02 1.44 3.73
CA GLY A 446 -16.11 2.41 3.87
C GLY A 446 -16.87 2.66 2.57
N PRO A 447 -17.93 3.49 2.61
CA PRO A 447 -18.63 3.92 1.41
C PRO A 447 -17.68 4.72 0.49
N ARG A 448 -17.89 4.63 -0.82
CA ARG A 448 -17.09 5.37 -1.79
C ARG A 448 -17.18 6.88 -1.56
N GLY A 449 -16.04 7.58 -1.51
CA GLY A 449 -15.94 8.98 -1.11
C GLY A 449 -15.96 9.21 0.42
N GLY A 450 -16.14 8.16 1.21
CA GLY A 450 -16.09 8.18 2.68
C GLY A 450 -14.69 8.01 3.25
N ASP A 451 -13.65 8.42 2.52
CA ASP A 451 -12.24 8.24 2.87
C ASP A 451 -11.89 8.75 4.27
N ALA A 452 -12.32 9.97 4.62
CA ALA A 452 -12.10 10.54 5.95
C ALA A 452 -12.77 9.73 7.07
N LYS A 453 -13.98 9.19 6.81
CA LYS A 453 -14.68 8.30 7.75
C LYS A 453 -13.91 7.00 7.97
N VAL A 454 -13.38 6.39 6.92
CA VAL A 454 -12.56 5.16 7.04
C VAL A 454 -11.33 5.41 7.90
N LEU A 455 -10.65 6.54 7.67
CA LEU A 455 -9.47 6.94 8.46
C LEU A 455 -9.83 7.22 9.93
N ALA A 456 -10.95 7.90 10.18
CA ALA A 456 -11.46 8.15 11.53
C ALA A 456 -11.75 6.84 12.28
N VAL A 457 -12.46 5.90 11.66
CA VAL A 457 -12.77 4.59 12.24
C VAL A 457 -11.49 3.81 12.54
N ALA A 458 -10.55 3.80 11.60
CA ALA A 458 -9.29 3.10 11.78
C ALA A 458 -8.43 3.71 12.89
N ALA A 459 -8.38 5.04 13.00
CA ALA A 459 -7.64 5.71 14.07
C ALA A 459 -8.26 5.45 15.45
N ALA A 460 -9.59 5.48 15.56
CA ALA A 460 -10.29 5.15 16.80
C ALA A 460 -10.05 3.69 17.22
N LEU A 461 -10.08 2.76 16.26
CA LEU A 461 -9.79 1.35 16.52
C LEU A 461 -8.31 1.12 16.86
N GLU A 462 -7.37 1.75 16.14
CA GLU A 462 -5.93 1.71 16.43
C GLU A 462 -5.66 2.16 17.88
N ALA A 463 -6.26 3.27 18.31
CA ALA A 463 -6.13 3.77 19.67
C ALA A 463 -6.71 2.81 20.72
N ALA A 464 -7.87 2.20 20.45
CA ALA A 464 -8.51 1.25 21.36
C ALA A 464 -7.70 -0.05 21.52
N LEU A 465 -6.98 -0.47 20.47
CA LEU A 465 -6.19 -1.72 20.45
C LEU A 465 -4.74 -1.54 20.91
N ALA A 466 -4.24 -0.30 20.98
CA ALA A 466 -2.83 -0.03 21.30
C ALA A 466 -2.36 -0.58 22.65
N GLY A 467 -3.27 -0.73 23.62
CA GLY A 467 -2.95 -1.23 24.98
C GLY A 467 -2.97 -2.75 25.15
N ASP A 468 -3.40 -3.52 24.16
CA ASP A 468 -3.51 -4.98 24.24
C ASP A 468 -2.43 -5.65 23.40
N ALA A 469 -1.52 -6.41 24.04
CA ALA A 469 -0.40 -7.09 23.39
C ALA A 469 -0.82 -8.05 22.27
N LEU A 470 -2.07 -8.52 22.26
CA LEU A 470 -2.58 -9.42 21.23
C LEU A 470 -3.15 -8.69 20.01
N THR A 471 -3.35 -7.38 20.09
CA THR A 471 -3.98 -6.58 19.02
C THR A 471 -3.18 -5.33 18.67
N CYS A 472 -2.21 -4.91 19.49
CA CYS A 472 -1.33 -3.82 19.17
C CYS A 472 -0.49 -4.13 17.93
N ARG A 473 0.03 -3.08 17.29
CA ARG A 473 0.92 -3.20 16.14
C ARG A 473 2.13 -4.08 16.48
N PRO A 474 2.39 -5.19 15.77
CA PRO A 474 3.60 -5.97 15.98
C PRO A 474 4.81 -5.19 15.46
N VAL A 475 5.96 -5.35 16.11
CA VAL A 475 7.22 -4.69 15.73
C VAL A 475 8.28 -5.76 15.46
N PRO A 476 9.00 -5.71 14.32
CA PRO A 476 10.03 -6.70 14.00
C PRO A 476 11.26 -6.54 14.92
N ASP A 477 12.01 -7.62 15.09
CA ASP A 477 13.27 -7.62 15.85
C ASP A 477 14.41 -7.04 14.99
N ILE A 478 14.67 -5.74 15.18
CA ILE A 478 15.69 -4.99 14.43
C ILE A 478 17.10 -5.53 14.69
N ALA A 479 17.42 -5.94 15.91
CA ALA A 479 18.73 -6.45 16.26
C ALA A 479 18.99 -7.80 15.59
N LYS A 480 17.97 -8.67 15.56
CA LYS A 480 18.03 -9.94 14.81
C LYS A 480 18.25 -9.68 13.33
N LEU A 481 17.47 -8.80 12.70
CA LEU A 481 17.64 -8.49 11.27
C LEU A 481 19.03 -7.95 10.94
N ALA A 482 19.58 -7.05 11.76
CA ALA A 482 20.92 -6.49 11.55
C ALA A 482 22.04 -7.54 11.64
N ALA A 483 21.80 -8.67 12.31
CA ALA A 483 22.75 -9.77 12.42
C ALA A 483 22.56 -10.84 11.32
N MET A 484 21.52 -10.75 10.48
CA MET A 484 21.24 -11.73 9.45
C MET A 484 22.15 -11.56 8.22
N PRO A 485 22.43 -12.64 7.47
CA PRO A 485 23.14 -12.55 6.20
C PRO A 485 22.34 -11.74 5.17
N ARG A 486 23.00 -11.34 4.09
CA ARG A 486 22.32 -10.59 3.03
C ARG A 486 21.29 -11.47 2.34
N LEU A 487 20.09 -10.94 2.13
CA LEU A 487 19.05 -11.66 1.38
C LEU A 487 19.51 -11.96 -0.05
N SER A 488 20.35 -11.08 -0.62
CA SER A 488 20.94 -11.22 -1.95
C SER A 488 21.78 -12.48 -2.15
N ASP A 489 22.26 -13.07 -1.06
CA ASP A 489 23.08 -14.29 -1.09
C ASP A 489 22.21 -15.55 -1.17
N SER A 490 20.88 -15.41 -1.08
CA SER A 490 19.94 -16.53 -1.13
C SER A 490 19.79 -17.08 -2.56
N PRO A 491 19.67 -18.42 -2.72
CA PRO A 491 19.40 -19.03 -4.02
C PRO A 491 18.12 -18.47 -4.65
N GLY A 492 18.15 -18.19 -5.96
CA GLY A 492 16.98 -17.69 -6.69
C GLY A 492 16.61 -16.23 -6.42
N PHE A 493 17.41 -15.46 -5.67
CA PHE A 493 17.11 -14.07 -5.30
C PHE A 493 16.73 -13.17 -6.49
N LEU A 494 17.48 -13.20 -7.59
CA LEU A 494 17.22 -12.44 -8.83
C LEU A 494 16.37 -13.18 -9.89
N GLY A 495 16.19 -14.49 -9.72
CA GLY A 495 15.50 -15.31 -10.72
C GLY A 495 14.00 -15.05 -10.76
N PHE A 496 13.28 -15.76 -11.63
CA PHE A 496 11.84 -16.01 -11.46
C PHE A 496 11.53 -17.49 -11.17
N GLY A 497 12.50 -18.39 -11.39
CA GLY A 497 12.41 -19.83 -11.12
C GLY A 497 13.33 -20.30 -10.00
#